data_AF-A0A2W6BMF3-F1
#
_entry.id   AF-A0A2W6BMF3-F1
#
_cell.length_a   1.000
_cell.length_b   1.000
_cell.length_c   1.000
_cell.angle_alpha   90.00
_cell.angle_beta   90.00
_cell.angle_gamma   90.00
#
_symmetry.space_group_name_H-M   'P 1'
#
loop_
_entity.id
_entity.type
_entity.pdbx_description
1 polymer ?
#
loop_
_entity_poly.entity_id
_entity_poly.type
_entity_poly.pdbx_seq_one_letter_code
_entity_poly.pdbx_strand_id
1 'polypeptide(L)'
;MDQDTTVSLVLLFIIAGGGLVAFGGLTLFGHHLFFKTKNQAILGICAGLVLLGALEIRFYASSASFFANQKVVVGYCHFEAEKANPGQRGTKSDAINRSIAACLSKEGYEWSPDHRRCKEAPLAMNEYCYLPTAFFSRLITKMQLVFE
;
A
#
# COMPACT_ATOMS: atom_id res chain seq x y z
N MET A 1 18.29 5.43 -3.43
CA MET A 1 18.43 5.53 -1.96
C MET A 1 19.00 4.21 -1.52
N ASP A 2 20.23 4.20 -0.99
CA ASP A 2 20.92 2.94 -0.69
C ASP A 2 20.20 2.16 0.41
N GLN A 3 20.24 0.83 0.33
CA GLN A 3 19.57 -0.06 1.27
C GLN A 3 19.99 0.24 2.72
N ASP A 4 21.26 0.57 2.93
CA ASP A 4 21.82 0.94 4.23
C ASP A 4 21.18 2.22 4.80
N THR A 5 20.99 3.25 3.97
CA THR A 5 20.35 4.50 4.41
C THR A 5 18.90 4.30 4.83
N THR A 6 18.21 3.35 4.20
CA THR A 6 16.81 3.02 4.52
C THR A 6 16.71 2.29 5.86
N VAL A 7 17.61 1.33 6.11
CA VAL A 7 17.65 0.60 7.39
C VAL A 7 17.97 1.54 8.55
N SER A 8 18.95 2.43 8.39
CA SER A 8 19.30 3.41 9.42
C SER A 8 18.14 4.37 9.74
N LEU A 9 17.40 4.80 8.72
CA LEU A 9 16.29 5.75 8.89
C LEU A 9 15.08 5.07 9.57
N VAL A 10 14.82 3.80 9.25
CA VAL A 10 13.80 2.99 9.93
C VAL A 10 14.12 2.84 11.42
N LEU A 11 15.35 2.46 11.77
CA LEU A 11 15.78 2.32 13.16
C LEU A 11 15.63 3.64 13.93
N LEU A 12 15.99 4.76 13.31
CA LEU A 12 15.86 6.08 13.91
C LEU A 12 14.39 6.42 14.18
N PHE A 13 13.48 6.13 13.24
CA PHE A 13 12.06 6.42 13.41
C PHE A 13 11.41 5.54 14.48
N ILE A 14 11.81 4.26 14.60
CA ILE A 14 11.34 3.36 15.66
C ILE A 14 11.81 3.86 17.04
N ILE A 15 13.11 4.15 17.18
CA ILE A 15 13.68 4.58 18.47
C ILE A 15 13.11 5.94 18.87
N ALA A 16 13.09 6.91 17.96
CA ALA A 16 12.56 8.24 18.23
C ALA A 16 11.05 8.21 18.46
N GLY A 17 10.29 7.55 17.60
CA GLY A 17 8.83 7.45 17.70
C GLY A 17 8.39 6.68 18.95
N GLY A 18 8.97 5.50 19.19
CA GLY A 18 8.72 4.69 20.37
C GLY A 18 9.13 5.40 21.66
N GLY A 19 10.29 6.07 21.67
CA GLY A 19 10.76 6.87 22.79
C GLY A 19 9.80 8.01 23.13
N LEU A 20 9.38 8.79 22.13
CA LEU A 20 8.42 9.89 22.33
C LEU A 20 7.09 9.42 22.93
N VAL A 21 6.55 8.30 22.46
CA VAL A 21 5.31 7.72 22.99
C VAL A 21 5.52 7.20 24.42
N ALA A 22 6.60 6.47 24.68
CA ALA A 22 6.89 5.90 26.00
C ALA A 22 7.14 6.98 27.05
N PHE A 23 8.03 7.95 26.78
CA PHE A 23 8.34 9.04 27.71
C PHE A 23 7.18 10.01 27.86
N GLY A 24 6.42 10.25 26.79
CA GLY A 24 5.18 11.02 26.84
C GLY A 24 4.14 10.35 27.74
N GLY A 25 3.91 9.04 27.57
CA GLY A 25 3.01 8.25 28.41
C GLY A 25 3.42 8.27 29.89
N LEU A 26 4.70 7.99 30.18
CA LEU A 26 5.27 8.07 31.53
C LEU A 26 5.00 9.44 32.19
N THR A 27 5.13 10.52 31.42
CA THR A 27 4.87 11.88 31.93
C THR A 27 3.40 12.10 32.28
N LEU A 28 2.46 11.47 31.55
CA LEU A 28 1.03 11.52 31.89
C LEU A 28 0.70 10.77 33.19
N PHE A 29 1.47 9.71 33.51
CA PHE A 29 1.38 8.98 34.78
C PHE A 29 2.13 9.65 35.95
N GLY A 30 2.66 10.87 35.76
CA GLY A 30 3.33 11.65 36.80
C GLY A 30 4.84 11.44 36.90
N HIS A 31 5.45 10.67 35.98
CA HIS A 31 6.90 10.51 35.91
C HIS A 31 7.51 11.48 34.89
N HIS A 32 7.97 12.63 35.39
CA HIS A 32 8.48 13.75 34.58
C HIS A 32 9.96 13.60 34.17
N LEU A 33 10.36 12.47 33.58
CA LEU A 33 11.76 12.26 33.18
C LEU A 33 12.21 13.16 32.02
N PHE A 34 11.34 13.36 31.03
CA PHE A 34 11.72 14.02 29.76
C PHE A 34 10.85 15.25 29.46
N PHE A 35 9.54 15.15 29.67
CA PHE A 35 8.63 16.27 29.45
C PHE A 35 8.24 16.94 30.77
N LYS A 36 8.36 18.27 30.82
CA LYS A 36 8.08 19.05 32.04
C LYS A 36 6.59 19.33 32.23
N THR A 37 5.82 19.33 31.15
CA THR A 37 4.40 19.65 31.18
C THR A 37 3.57 18.58 30.47
N LYS A 38 2.31 18.42 30.89
CA LYS A 38 1.37 17.49 30.25
C LYS A 38 1.15 17.82 28.77
N ASN A 39 1.14 19.11 28.40
CA ASN A 39 0.99 19.53 27.01
C ASN A 39 2.18 19.11 26.14
N GLN A 40 3.41 19.24 26.65
CA GLN A 40 4.60 18.76 25.96
C GLN A 40 4.57 17.23 25.80
N ALA A 41 4.10 16.51 26.82
CA ALA A 41 3.94 15.06 26.74
C ALA A 41 2.93 14.63 25.68
N ILE A 42 1.76 15.29 25.60
CA ILE A 42 0.74 15.02 24.58
C ILE A 42 1.30 15.30 23.18
N LEU A 43 1.97 16.44 22.99
CA LEU A 43 2.62 16.77 21.71
C LEU A 43 3.68 15.73 21.33
N GLY A 44 4.48 15.26 22.30
CA GLY A 44 5.44 14.19 22.11
C GLY A 44 4.78 12.89 21.64
N ILE A 45 3.72 12.46 22.31
CA ILE A 45 2.95 11.27 21.90
C ILE A 45 2.41 11.43 20.49
N CYS A 46 1.78 12.57 20.16
CA CYS A 46 1.28 12.82 18.82
C CYS A 46 2.39 12.77 17.77
N ALA A 47 3.53 13.40 18.01
CA ALA A 47 4.68 13.36 17.11
C ALA A 47 5.24 11.93 16.94
N GLY A 48 5.32 11.16 18.03
CA GLY A 48 5.76 9.77 18.00
C GLY A 48 4.81 8.87 17.22
N LEU A 49 3.49 9.02 17.38
CA LEU A 49 2.48 8.31 16.60
C LEU A 49 2.55 8.66 15.12
N VAL A 50 2.82 9.93 14.76
CA VAL A 50 3.01 10.33 13.36
C VAL A 50 4.25 9.66 12.75
N LEU A 51 5.37 9.61 13.49
CA LEU A 51 6.59 8.94 13.02
C LEU A 51 6.39 7.43 12.81
N LEU A 52 5.75 6.76 13.78
CA LEU A 52 5.46 5.33 13.68
C LEU A 52 4.42 5.04 12.58
N GLY A 53 3.40 5.88 12.44
CA GLY A 53 2.41 5.76 11.37
C GLY A 53 3.02 5.97 9.98
N ALA A 54 3.94 6.92 9.83
CA ALA A 54 4.68 7.11 8.57
C ALA A 54 5.55 5.89 8.23
N LEU A 55 6.09 5.21 9.25
CA LEU A 55 6.85 3.97 9.09
C LEU A 55 5.96 2.83 8.60
N GLU A 56 4.79 2.64 9.22
CA GLU A 56 3.80 1.64 8.81
C GLU A 56 3.33 1.88 7.37
N ILE A 57 3.03 3.14 7.02
CA ILE A 57 2.69 3.50 5.64
C ILE A 57 3.83 3.15 4.70
N ARG A 58 5.09 3.41 5.07
CA ARG A 58 6.27 3.04 4.26
C ARG A 58 6.44 1.53 4.09
N PHE A 59 6.24 0.75 5.15
CA PHE A 59 6.34 -0.70 5.10
C PHE A 59 5.20 -1.33 4.30
N TYR A 60 3.99 -0.82 4.51
CA TYR A 60 2.79 -1.26 3.80
C TYR A 60 2.79 -0.80 2.33
N ALA A 61 3.30 0.40 2.03
CA ALA A 61 3.45 0.96 0.69
C ALA A 61 4.79 0.58 0.02
N SER A 62 5.54 -0.37 0.59
CA SER A 62 6.64 -0.99 -0.15
C SER A 62 6.04 -1.67 -1.38
N SER A 63 6.35 -1.14 -2.56
CA SER A 63 5.72 -1.55 -3.82
C SER A 63 5.86 -3.03 -4.15
N ALA A 64 6.85 -3.70 -3.55
CA ALA A 64 7.06 -5.13 -3.65
C ALA A 64 5.99 -5.97 -2.93
N SER A 65 5.45 -5.55 -1.78
CA SER A 65 4.48 -6.35 -1.01
C SER A 65 3.04 -6.04 -1.39
N PHE A 66 2.72 -4.78 -1.71
CA PHE A 66 1.35 -4.39 -2.05
C PHE A 66 0.92 -4.92 -3.43
N PHE A 67 1.72 -4.68 -4.47
CA PHE A 67 1.44 -5.23 -5.79
C PHE A 67 1.69 -6.73 -5.86
N ALA A 68 2.42 -7.36 -4.94
CA ALA A 68 2.55 -8.82 -4.93
C ALA A 68 1.20 -9.51 -4.76
N ASN A 69 0.38 -9.05 -3.83
CA ASN A 69 -0.97 -9.62 -3.65
C ASN A 69 -1.85 -9.36 -4.88
N GLN A 70 -1.80 -8.15 -5.43
CA GLN A 70 -2.54 -7.80 -6.65
C GLN A 70 -2.08 -8.64 -7.86
N LYS A 71 -0.78 -8.88 -8.01
CA LYS A 71 -0.18 -9.74 -9.06
C LYS A 71 -0.68 -11.17 -8.97
N VAL A 72 -0.76 -11.72 -7.76
CA VAL A 72 -1.29 -13.08 -7.54
C VAL A 72 -2.75 -13.14 -7.96
N VAL A 73 -3.56 -12.16 -7.58
CA VAL A 73 -4.99 -12.12 -7.93
C VAL A 73 -5.19 -11.94 -9.44
N VAL A 74 -4.45 -11.01 -10.07
CA VAL A 74 -4.49 -10.79 -11.53
C VAL A 74 -4.06 -12.06 -12.27
N GLY A 75 -2.99 -12.72 -11.81
CA GLY A 75 -2.53 -13.99 -12.39
C GLY A 75 -3.56 -15.12 -12.24
N TYR A 76 -4.22 -15.22 -11.08
CA TYR A 76 -5.30 -16.18 -10.87
C TYR A 76 -6.49 -15.91 -11.81
N CYS A 77 -6.93 -14.66 -11.90
CA CYS A 77 -8.03 -14.26 -12.79
C CYS A 77 -7.68 -14.47 -14.27
N HIS A 78 -6.42 -14.30 -14.66
CA HIS A 78 -5.94 -14.63 -15.99
C HIS A 78 -6.06 -16.14 -16.27
N PHE A 79 -5.61 -16.97 -15.32
CA PHE A 79 -5.69 -18.43 -15.45
C PHE A 79 -7.14 -18.91 -15.57
N GLU A 80 -8.06 -18.40 -14.74
CA GLU A 80 -9.49 -18.74 -14.84
C GLU A 80 -10.10 -18.29 -16.18
N ALA A 81 -9.72 -17.11 -16.69
CA ALA A 81 -10.18 -16.63 -17.99
C ALA A 81 -9.68 -17.51 -19.16
N GLU A 82 -8.42 -17.95 -19.13
CA GLU A 82 -7.84 -18.86 -20.12
C GLU A 82 -8.40 -20.29 -20.04
N LYS A 83 -8.81 -20.71 -18.84
CA LYS A 83 -9.51 -21.98 -18.62
C LYS A 83 -10.94 -21.93 -19.17
N ALA A 84 -11.64 -20.81 -19.00
CA ALA A 84 -12.97 -20.60 -19.55
C ALA A 84 -12.98 -20.41 -21.07
N ASN A 85 -11.87 -19.92 -21.66
CA ASN A 85 -11.75 -19.62 -23.09
C ASN A 85 -10.56 -20.35 -23.73
N PRO A 86 -10.54 -21.71 -23.76
CA PRO A 86 -9.37 -22.49 -24.16
C PRO A 86 -8.94 -22.23 -25.62
N GLY A 87 -9.89 -21.98 -26.53
CA GLY A 87 -9.60 -21.71 -27.94
C GLY A 87 -9.01 -20.33 -28.24
N GLN A 88 -8.89 -19.46 -27.22
CA GLN A 88 -8.40 -18.08 -27.36
C GLN A 88 -7.13 -17.82 -26.53
N ARG A 89 -6.54 -18.87 -25.94
CA ARG A 89 -5.31 -18.76 -25.13
C ARG A 89 -4.19 -18.06 -25.89
N GLY A 90 -3.48 -17.18 -25.20
CA GLY A 90 -2.39 -16.39 -25.79
C GLY A 90 -2.81 -15.37 -26.87
N THR A 91 -4.12 -15.22 -27.13
CA THR A 91 -4.63 -14.21 -28.08
C THR A 91 -5.17 -12.98 -27.33
N LYS A 92 -5.12 -11.81 -27.98
CA LYS A 92 -5.80 -10.60 -27.48
C LYS A 92 -7.30 -10.70 -27.78
N SER A 93 -8.01 -11.49 -26.99
CA SER A 93 -9.45 -11.67 -27.12
C SER A 93 -10.24 -10.80 -26.13
N ASP A 94 -11.29 -10.14 -26.63
CA ASP A 94 -12.25 -9.41 -25.81
C ASP A 94 -13.02 -10.31 -24.83
N ALA A 95 -13.17 -11.60 -25.13
CA ALA A 95 -13.82 -12.53 -24.20
C ALA A 95 -12.92 -12.84 -22.99
N ILE A 96 -11.61 -13.00 -23.21
CA ILE A 96 -10.63 -13.16 -22.13
C ILE A 96 -10.56 -11.88 -21.30
N ASN A 97 -10.44 -10.72 -21.94
CA ASN A 97 -10.38 -9.43 -21.24
C ASN A 97 -11.62 -9.20 -20.36
N ARG A 98 -12.82 -9.49 -20.87
CA ARG A 98 -14.07 -9.39 -20.09
C ARG A 98 -14.10 -10.38 -18.93
N SER A 99 -13.62 -11.60 -19.13
CA SER A 99 -13.57 -12.61 -18.06
C SER A 99 -12.59 -12.22 -16.95
N ILE A 100 -11.44 -11.63 -17.31
CA ILE A 100 -10.47 -11.13 -16.34
C ILE A 100 -11.07 -9.98 -15.53
N ALA A 101 -11.67 -9.00 -16.22
CA ALA A 101 -12.29 -7.84 -15.56
C ALA A 101 -13.43 -8.26 -14.62
N ALA A 102 -14.24 -9.25 -15.02
CA ALA A 102 -15.31 -9.80 -14.17
C ALA A 102 -14.75 -10.51 -12.93
N CYS A 103 -13.68 -11.30 -13.07
CA CYS A 103 -13.01 -11.93 -11.94
C CYS A 103 -12.42 -10.90 -10.97
N LEU A 104 -11.70 -9.90 -11.49
CA LEU A 104 -11.12 -8.84 -10.68
C LEU A 104 -12.18 -7.99 -9.98
N SER A 105 -13.29 -7.70 -10.63
CA SER A 105 -14.44 -7.02 -10.01
C SER A 105 -15.00 -7.80 -8.84
N LYS A 106 -15.04 -9.15 -8.90
CA LYS A 106 -15.49 -10.00 -7.81
C LYS A 106 -14.50 -10.00 -6.63
N GLU A 107 -13.20 -9.91 -6.92
CA GLU A 107 -12.13 -9.81 -5.93
C GLU A 107 -11.96 -8.39 -5.36
N GLY A 108 -12.86 -7.46 -5.71
CA GLY A 108 -12.86 -6.11 -5.15
C GLY A 108 -11.88 -5.15 -5.83
N TYR A 109 -11.60 -5.34 -7.12
CA TYR A 109 -10.83 -4.42 -7.94
C TYR A 109 -11.68 -3.77 -9.02
N GLU A 110 -11.48 -2.48 -9.24
CA GLU A 110 -12.16 -1.66 -10.23
C GLU A 110 -11.16 -1.21 -11.30
N TRP A 111 -11.58 -1.23 -12.56
CA TRP A 111 -10.78 -0.71 -13.67
C TRP A 111 -10.68 0.82 -13.61
N SER A 112 -9.46 1.36 -13.70
CA SER A 112 -9.18 2.80 -13.77
C SER A 112 -8.13 3.07 -14.85
N PRO A 113 -8.43 3.93 -15.84
CA PRO A 113 -7.49 4.34 -16.88
C PRO A 113 -6.56 5.49 -16.46
N ASP A 114 -6.59 5.89 -15.17
CA ASP A 114 -5.97 7.14 -14.72
C ASP A 114 -4.44 7.08 -14.76
N HIS A 115 -3.87 5.89 -14.53
CA HIS A 115 -2.43 5.70 -14.46
C HIS A 115 -1.75 5.75 -15.83
N ARG A 116 -0.56 6.37 -15.91
CA ARG A 116 0.20 6.51 -17.17
C ARG A 116 0.46 5.17 -17.84
N ARG A 117 0.87 4.15 -17.08
CA ARG A 117 1.13 2.80 -17.62
C ARG A 117 -0.14 2.11 -18.13
N CYS A 118 -1.31 2.47 -17.60
CA CYS A 118 -2.58 1.99 -18.14
C CYS A 118 -2.90 2.64 -19.48
N LYS A 119 -2.60 3.94 -19.63
CA LYS A 119 -2.78 4.66 -20.90
C LYS A 119 -1.86 4.13 -22.00
N GLU A 120 -0.64 3.74 -21.65
CA GLU A 120 0.33 3.16 -22.59
C GLU A 120 -0.06 1.74 -23.03
N ALA A 121 -0.68 0.94 -22.15
CA ALA A 121 -1.17 -0.40 -22.46
C ALA A 121 -2.49 -0.71 -21.73
N PRO A 122 -3.66 -0.35 -22.32
CA PRO A 122 -4.97 -0.55 -21.70
C PRO A 122 -5.45 -2.00 -21.88
N LEU A 123 -4.67 -2.94 -21.36
CA LEU A 123 -4.96 -4.38 -21.43
C LEU A 123 -5.51 -4.86 -20.10
N ALA A 124 -6.49 -5.77 -20.12
CA ALA A 124 -7.07 -6.35 -18.91
C ALA A 124 -6.06 -7.05 -18.00
N MET A 125 -4.87 -7.38 -18.51
CA MET A 125 -3.77 -7.99 -17.75
C MET A 125 -2.87 -6.96 -17.04
N ASN A 126 -3.03 -5.68 -17.34
CA ASN A 126 -2.20 -4.63 -16.77
C ASN A 126 -2.69 -4.31 -15.36
N GLU A 127 -1.91 -4.74 -14.36
CA GLU A 127 -2.16 -4.50 -12.93
C GLU A 127 -2.33 -3.01 -12.58
N TYR A 128 -1.64 -2.11 -13.29
CA TYR A 128 -1.73 -0.66 -13.09
C TYR A 128 -3.08 -0.07 -13.52
N CYS A 129 -3.89 -0.82 -14.26
CA CYS A 129 -5.24 -0.43 -14.64
C CYS A 129 -6.29 -0.79 -13.58
N TYR A 130 -5.90 -1.38 -12.44
CA TYR A 130 -6.86 -1.81 -11.41
C TYR A 130 -6.58 -1.16 -10.06
N LEU A 131 -7.64 -0.65 -9.45
CA LEU A 131 -7.65 -0.07 -8.11
C LEU A 131 -8.52 -0.93 -7.18
N PRO A 132 -8.09 -1.20 -5.94
CA PRO A 132 -8.98 -1.84 -4.98
C PRO A 132 -10.19 -0.95 -4.66
N THR A 133 -11.33 -1.56 -4.38
CA THR A 133 -12.59 -0.88 -4.04
C THR A 133 -12.63 -0.44 -2.58
N ALA A 134 -11.96 -1.17 -1.69
CA ALA A 134 -11.86 -0.85 -0.27
C ALA A 134 -11.16 0.49 -0.06
N PHE A 135 -11.77 1.39 0.74
CA PHE A 135 -11.33 2.78 0.91
C PHE A 135 -9.85 2.92 1.30
N PHE A 136 -9.42 2.22 2.36
CA PHE A 136 -8.03 2.29 2.83
C PHE A 136 -7.03 1.78 1.80
N SER A 137 -7.31 0.61 1.22
CA SER A 137 -6.48 0.04 0.16
C SER A 137 -6.39 0.99 -1.03
N ARG A 138 -7.52 1.58 -1.45
CA ARG A 138 -7.59 2.52 -2.58
C ARG A 138 -6.79 3.79 -2.32
N LEU A 139 -6.87 4.34 -1.12
CA LEU A 139 -6.11 5.53 -0.72
C LEU A 139 -4.61 5.26 -0.80
N ILE A 140 -4.17 4.12 -0.27
CA ILE A 140 -2.77 3.71 -0.29
C ILE A 140 -2.29 3.47 -1.73
N THR A 141 -3.04 2.71 -2.53
CA THR A 141 -2.70 2.46 -3.94
C THR A 141 -2.59 3.76 -4.73
N LYS A 142 -3.53 4.70 -4.54
CA LYS A 142 -3.48 6.01 -5.21
C LYS A 142 -2.24 6.80 -4.83
N MET A 143 -1.88 6.84 -3.54
CA MET A 143 -0.66 7.52 -3.10
C MET A 143 0.57 6.87 -3.74
N GLN A 144 0.61 5.53 -3.80
CA GLN A 144 1.75 4.81 -4.38
C GLN A 144 1.89 5.03 -5.89
N LEU A 145 0.78 4.97 -6.63
CA LEU A 145 0.74 5.25 -8.08
C LEU A 145 1.18 6.68 -8.44
N VAL A 146 1.19 7.62 -7.48
CA VAL A 146 1.72 8.99 -7.69
C VAL A 146 3.26 9.03 -7.61
N PHE A 147 3.87 8.10 -6.88
CA PHE A 147 5.32 8.04 -6.69
C PHE A 147 6.05 7.11 -7.68
N GLU A 148 5.34 6.49 -8.63
CA GLU A 148 5.85 5.53 -9.62
C GLU A 148 5.79 6.07 -11.07
#